data_AF-A0A1H1CC50-F1
#
_entry.id   AF-A0A1H1CC50-F1
#
_cell.length_a   1.000
_cell.length_b   1.000
_cell.length_c   1.000
_cell.angle_alpha   90.00
_cell.angle_beta   90.00
_cell.angle_gamma   90.00
#
_symmetry.space_group_name_H-M   'P 1'
#
loop_
_entity.id
_entity.type
_entity.pdbx_description
1 polymer ?
#
loop_
_entity_poly.entity_id
_entity_poly.type
_entity_poly.pdbx_seq_one_letter_code
_entity_poly.pdbx_strand_id
1 'polypeptide(L)'
;MELYYDHTSFESSDAPWNGWEKQQYGQTLVVTCDAAGCFAAFSNFRGSLQGEVLGKTLSGLTPTHEYRVSLRARRNRQSEQTPALSFALDGVPLEHSHTVIEPYWRTLCWYFRATAPSHRLTLIAHDQPSDGDDGADFSFDDIWIRPLVSSENFDGQPNQLIGPGQSLQLPTLTITPTSGPADIRTGIVTTRPIPGMREGPAIVLQRSPSQQVRQRVRLDLGVPCESLKFFWTMPYGVGDIKYFNAQDQLLKSKTYSSGHATAHEVDYHAPVENNIAWLELNSGFESYLDFFTFSQVPRQDRPPLFVDHSDFEPRPQSDPWNGWRKGSNGQALVLTDDQPDNFARFENFHGNLLGVVLGKYIQRLVPGTDYSLSMRVRRAGQSSKTPTLSFDLDHTPVEGSFAVTDSQWHRLFWRFTATQETHRLELIARDDTGNGNDQGADFCFDDIRIQPAVAFETFDDVELKLIEAGQTLTLPTLCFTLLPGSGGNAGTIERTSNEVPGMMEGGALVLYAPGAPDRTPQRVHIDLLGSYSGIRFAWTWHDLPGYVAFYDQHGVLLEERETVPAEDKHLWVEYRAPANRLVSRIEVHARKQSLLDFFTFTSE
;
A
#
# COMPACT_ATOMS: atom_id res chain seq x y z
N MET A 1 -17.23 -13.16 -26.70
CA MET A 1 -16.89 -11.73 -26.87
C MET A 1 -15.39 -11.65 -26.72
N GLU A 2 -14.66 -11.09 -27.69
CA GLU A 2 -13.20 -10.97 -27.57
C GLU A 2 -12.86 -9.91 -26.52
N LEU A 3 -11.96 -10.23 -25.60
CA LEU A 3 -11.45 -9.28 -24.61
C LEU A 3 -10.48 -8.33 -25.32
N TYR A 4 -10.67 -7.03 -25.13
CA TYR A 4 -9.77 -6.03 -25.70
C TYR A 4 -8.47 -5.96 -24.90
N TYR A 5 -7.32 -6.12 -25.56
CA TYR A 5 -6.00 -5.91 -24.97
C TYR A 5 -5.11 -5.21 -25.99
N ASP A 6 -4.30 -4.25 -25.50
CA ASP A 6 -3.31 -3.56 -26.32
C ASP A 6 -2.00 -3.44 -25.54
N HIS A 7 -0.88 -3.77 -26.19
CA HIS A 7 0.44 -3.75 -25.59
C HIS A 7 1.47 -3.15 -26.55
N THR A 8 2.28 -2.21 -26.07
CA THR A 8 3.38 -1.59 -26.81
C THR A 8 4.67 -1.69 -26.00
N SER A 9 5.54 -2.64 -26.36
CA SER A 9 6.86 -2.83 -25.73
C SER A 9 8.02 -2.18 -26.50
N PHE A 10 7.75 -1.52 -27.62
CA PHE A 10 8.77 -0.92 -28.51
C PHE A 10 9.83 -1.87 -29.11
N GLU A 11 9.80 -3.16 -28.79
CA GLU A 11 10.74 -4.18 -29.27
C GLU A 11 10.57 -4.57 -30.75
N SER A 12 9.41 -4.27 -31.35
CA SER A 12 9.15 -4.62 -32.75
C SER A 12 9.99 -3.76 -33.70
N SER A 13 10.74 -4.39 -34.60
CA SER A 13 11.46 -3.68 -35.67
C SER A 13 10.52 -3.04 -36.69
N ASP A 14 9.37 -3.66 -36.93
CA ASP A 14 8.50 -3.31 -38.07
C ASP A 14 7.44 -2.27 -37.67
N ALA A 15 6.96 -2.32 -36.43
CA ALA A 15 5.94 -1.42 -35.91
C ALA A 15 6.18 -1.11 -34.42
N PRO A 16 7.31 -0.50 -34.04
CA PRO A 16 7.67 -0.31 -32.64
C PRO A 16 6.65 0.53 -31.86
N TRP A 17 5.95 1.44 -32.54
CA TRP A 17 4.94 2.30 -31.93
C TRP A 17 3.56 1.64 -31.81
N ASN A 18 3.34 0.44 -32.36
CA ASN A 18 2.06 -0.26 -32.31
C ASN A 18 0.83 0.65 -32.54
N GLY A 19 0.84 1.49 -33.59
CA GLY A 19 -0.28 2.40 -33.90
C GLY A 19 -0.37 3.67 -33.05
N TRP A 20 0.55 3.93 -32.12
CA TRP A 20 0.72 5.24 -31.48
C TRP A 20 1.27 6.27 -32.47
N GLU A 21 0.64 7.44 -32.50
CA GLU A 21 1.02 8.59 -33.32
C GLU A 21 1.73 9.63 -32.47
N LYS A 22 2.90 10.09 -32.92
CA LYS A 22 3.61 11.21 -32.29
C LYS A 22 2.80 12.50 -32.47
N GLN A 23 2.49 13.15 -31.36
CA GLN A 23 1.76 14.42 -31.33
C GLN A 23 2.75 15.60 -31.37
N GLN A 24 2.25 16.84 -31.28
CA GLN A 24 3.05 18.06 -31.42
C GLN A 24 4.32 18.06 -30.55
N TYR A 25 4.20 17.64 -29.28
CA TYR A 25 5.32 17.65 -28.35
C TYR A 25 6.13 16.35 -28.38
N GLY A 26 5.67 15.29 -29.05
CA GLY A 26 6.38 14.02 -29.18
C GLY A 26 7.21 13.86 -30.45
N GLN A 27 7.37 14.90 -31.28
CA GLN A 27 8.04 14.77 -32.59
C GLN A 27 9.50 14.31 -32.51
N THR A 28 10.20 14.63 -31.42
CA THR A 28 11.61 14.22 -31.20
C THR A 28 11.75 12.89 -30.46
N LEU A 29 10.64 12.21 -30.15
CA LEU A 29 10.68 10.86 -29.60
C LEU A 29 11.36 9.91 -30.58
N VAL A 30 12.24 9.07 -30.06
CA VAL A 30 12.90 8.00 -30.78
C VAL A 30 12.81 6.73 -29.95
N VAL A 31 12.83 5.59 -30.63
CA VAL A 31 13.02 4.31 -29.95
C VAL A 31 14.52 4.12 -29.75
N THR A 32 14.91 3.93 -28.50
CA THR A 32 16.29 3.71 -28.07
C THR A 32 16.38 2.31 -27.48
N CYS A 33 17.40 1.55 -27.84
CA CYS A 33 17.59 0.21 -27.30
C CYS A 33 18.92 0.13 -26.53
N ASP A 34 18.89 -0.55 -25.39
CA ASP A 34 20.06 -0.89 -24.60
C ASP A 34 20.10 -2.42 -24.32
N ALA A 35 20.90 -2.86 -23.36
CA ALA A 35 21.02 -4.29 -23.04
C ALA A 35 19.75 -4.87 -22.37
N ALA A 36 18.87 -4.02 -21.84
CA ALA A 36 17.66 -4.42 -21.15
C ALA A 36 16.41 -4.44 -22.06
N GLY A 37 16.46 -3.76 -23.21
CA GLY A 37 15.35 -3.71 -24.16
C GLY A 37 15.31 -2.40 -24.95
N CYS A 38 14.22 -2.19 -25.67
CA CYS A 38 13.92 -0.99 -26.43
C CYS A 38 12.85 -0.16 -25.71
N PHE A 39 13.00 1.17 -25.69
CA PHE A 39 12.10 2.10 -25.03
C PHE A 39 11.99 3.43 -25.79
N ALA A 40 10.97 4.23 -25.50
CA ALA A 40 10.81 5.56 -26.08
C ALA A 40 11.54 6.62 -25.23
N ALA A 41 12.34 7.46 -25.88
CA ALA A 41 13.05 8.57 -25.26
C ALA A 41 13.12 9.78 -26.19
N PHE A 42 13.30 10.97 -25.62
CA PHE A 42 13.46 12.20 -26.39
C PHE A 42 14.90 12.37 -26.89
N SER A 43 15.06 12.66 -28.18
CA SER A 43 16.38 12.97 -28.77
C SER A 43 16.53 14.47 -29.01
N ASN A 44 17.54 15.09 -28.40
CA ASN A 44 17.87 16.51 -28.58
C ASN A 44 16.69 17.49 -28.34
N PHE A 45 15.79 17.17 -27.41
CA PHE A 45 14.69 18.06 -27.06
C PHE A 45 15.24 19.34 -26.39
N ARG A 46 14.64 20.49 -26.69
CA ARG A 46 15.00 21.78 -26.10
C ARG A 46 13.75 22.55 -25.70
N GLY A 47 13.83 23.24 -24.56
CA GLY A 47 12.72 24.04 -24.00
C GLY A 47 11.78 23.26 -23.10
N SER A 48 10.56 23.77 -22.92
CA SER A 48 9.53 23.19 -22.04
C SER A 48 8.68 22.14 -22.76
N LEU A 49 8.41 21.02 -22.10
CA LEU A 49 7.51 19.97 -22.61
C LEU A 49 6.17 20.07 -21.89
N GLN A 50 5.20 20.73 -22.51
CA GLN A 50 3.87 20.99 -21.94
C GLN A 50 2.79 20.65 -22.97
N GLY A 51 2.35 19.40 -22.99
CA GLY A 51 1.26 18.97 -23.88
C GLY A 51 1.36 17.54 -24.38
N GLU A 52 0.62 17.28 -25.45
CA GLU A 52 0.41 15.94 -26.01
C GLU A 52 1.68 15.39 -26.68
N VAL A 53 2.08 14.19 -26.25
CA VAL A 53 3.29 13.48 -26.68
C VAL A 53 2.95 12.35 -27.65
N LEU A 54 2.04 11.46 -27.26
CA LEU A 54 1.56 10.34 -28.09
C LEU A 54 0.03 10.29 -28.09
N GLY A 55 -0.56 9.84 -29.20
CA GLY A 55 -2.00 9.62 -29.32
C GLY A 55 -2.31 8.30 -30.02
N LYS A 56 -3.37 7.60 -29.60
CA LYS A 56 -3.81 6.35 -30.23
C LYS A 56 -5.32 6.23 -30.22
N THR A 57 -5.87 5.70 -31.31
CA THR A 57 -7.30 5.36 -31.37
C THR A 57 -7.47 3.91 -30.90
N LEU A 58 -8.19 3.74 -29.80
CA LEU A 58 -8.59 2.44 -29.26
C LEU A 58 -9.88 2.01 -29.97
N SER A 59 -9.98 0.74 -30.35
CA SER A 59 -11.16 0.18 -31.04
C SER A 59 -11.46 -1.23 -30.53
N GLY A 60 -12.73 -1.53 -30.29
CA GLY A 60 -13.16 -2.82 -29.72
C GLY A 60 -13.33 -2.80 -28.20
N LEU A 61 -13.41 -1.61 -27.61
CA LEU A 61 -13.75 -1.45 -26.19
C LEU A 61 -15.21 -1.85 -25.96
N THR A 62 -15.53 -2.33 -24.76
CA THR A 62 -16.90 -2.61 -24.34
C THR A 62 -17.42 -1.40 -23.55
N PRO A 63 -18.48 -0.72 -24.01
CA PRO A 63 -19.08 0.35 -23.23
C PRO A 63 -19.39 -0.09 -21.80
N THR A 64 -19.31 0.84 -20.87
CA THR A 64 -19.43 0.70 -19.40
C THR A 64 -18.36 -0.13 -18.70
N HIS A 65 -17.44 -0.78 -19.43
CA HIS A 65 -16.32 -1.48 -18.79
C HIS A 65 -15.24 -0.50 -18.37
N GLU A 66 -14.59 -0.82 -17.25
CA GLU A 66 -13.42 -0.11 -16.76
C GLU A 66 -12.16 -0.72 -17.32
N TYR A 67 -11.22 0.14 -17.68
CA TYR A 67 -9.94 -0.20 -18.27
C TYR A 67 -8.83 0.47 -17.47
N ARG A 68 -7.70 -0.19 -17.41
CA ARG A 68 -6.44 0.35 -16.93
C ARG A 68 -5.53 0.63 -18.12
N VAL A 69 -4.95 1.82 -18.15
CA VAL A 69 -3.75 2.10 -18.92
C VAL A 69 -2.56 2.14 -17.96
N SER A 70 -1.47 1.47 -18.31
CA SER A 70 -0.22 1.56 -17.58
C SER A 70 0.95 1.82 -18.51
N LEU A 71 2.00 2.44 -17.96
CA LEU A 71 3.23 2.79 -18.67
C LEU A 71 4.40 2.67 -17.70
N ARG A 72 5.51 2.04 -18.11
CA ARG A 72 6.76 2.14 -17.36
C ARG A 72 7.46 3.44 -17.70
N ALA A 73 7.91 4.19 -16.70
CA ALA A 73 8.66 5.43 -16.88
C ALA A 73 9.87 5.46 -15.94
N ARG A 74 10.92 6.16 -16.37
CA ARG A 74 12.08 6.49 -15.53
C ARG A 74 12.54 7.90 -15.82
N ARG A 75 13.20 8.50 -14.84
CA ARG A 75 13.87 9.79 -15.00
C ARG A 75 15.26 9.62 -15.59
N ASN A 76 15.65 10.50 -16.52
CA ASN A 76 16.95 10.40 -17.20
C ASN A 76 18.05 11.17 -16.47
N ARG A 77 17.73 12.31 -15.87
CA ARG A 77 18.65 13.18 -15.10
C ARG A 77 18.06 13.45 -13.72
N GLN A 78 18.84 14.12 -12.86
CA GLN A 78 18.39 14.58 -11.54
C GLN A 78 18.35 16.11 -11.52
N SER A 79 17.55 16.74 -12.40
CA SER A 79 17.33 18.18 -12.37
C SER A 79 16.51 18.59 -11.12
N GLU A 80 16.44 19.89 -10.81
CA GLU A 80 15.61 20.34 -9.68
C GLU A 80 14.11 20.16 -9.96
N GLN A 81 13.71 20.16 -11.23
CA GLN A 81 12.32 20.01 -11.66
C GLN A 81 11.99 18.61 -12.12
N THR A 82 10.92 18.04 -11.58
CA THR A 82 10.55 16.67 -11.87
C THR A 82 9.42 16.62 -12.90
N PRO A 83 9.61 15.93 -14.04
CA PRO A 83 8.56 15.84 -15.05
C PRO A 83 7.37 15.05 -14.51
N ALA A 84 6.16 15.39 -14.96
CA ALA A 84 4.96 14.63 -14.67
C ALA A 84 4.26 14.17 -15.95
N LEU A 85 3.60 13.01 -15.88
CA LEU A 85 2.89 12.37 -16.99
C LEU A 85 1.42 12.20 -16.64
N SER A 86 0.54 12.32 -17.62
CA SER A 86 -0.89 12.03 -17.49
C SER A 86 -1.45 11.50 -18.80
N PHE A 87 -2.60 10.83 -18.75
CA PHE A 87 -3.35 10.49 -19.95
C PHE A 87 -4.62 11.33 -20.07
N ALA A 88 -5.12 11.50 -21.28
CA ALA A 88 -6.44 12.04 -21.57
C ALA A 88 -7.22 11.09 -22.48
N LEU A 89 -8.51 10.91 -22.22
CA LEU A 89 -9.45 10.15 -23.03
C LEU A 89 -10.40 11.13 -23.74
N ASP A 90 -10.41 11.12 -25.07
CA ASP A 90 -11.16 12.06 -25.91
C ASP A 90 -10.94 13.54 -25.54
N GLY A 91 -9.69 13.87 -25.14
CA GLY A 91 -9.29 15.22 -24.73
C GLY A 91 -9.64 15.57 -23.28
N VAL A 92 -10.28 14.66 -22.52
CA VAL A 92 -10.55 14.83 -21.08
C VAL A 92 -9.43 14.16 -20.28
N PRO A 93 -8.67 14.88 -19.43
CA PRO A 93 -7.64 14.28 -18.59
C PRO A 93 -8.21 13.19 -17.69
N LEU A 94 -7.48 12.07 -17.59
CA LEU A 94 -7.71 11.05 -16.57
C LEU A 94 -7.20 11.57 -15.22
N GLU A 95 -7.78 11.06 -14.13
CA GLU A 95 -7.51 11.56 -12.79
C GLU A 95 -6.01 11.39 -12.44
N HIS A 96 -5.35 12.53 -12.17
CA HIS A 96 -3.98 12.69 -11.68
C HIS A 96 -2.84 12.61 -12.72
N SER A 97 -1.86 13.49 -12.52
CA SER A 97 -0.54 13.40 -13.15
C SER A 97 0.43 12.69 -12.20
N HIS A 98 1.24 11.79 -12.73
CA HIS A 98 2.29 11.09 -11.99
C HIS A 98 3.63 11.78 -12.20
N THR A 99 4.25 12.21 -11.11
CA THR A 99 5.61 12.77 -11.14
C THR A 99 6.64 11.65 -11.27
N VAL A 100 7.56 11.77 -12.22
CA VAL A 100 8.59 10.76 -12.51
C VAL A 100 9.88 11.13 -11.78
N ILE A 101 10.00 10.70 -10.52
CA ILE A 101 11.10 11.12 -9.63
C ILE A 101 12.31 10.20 -9.80
N GLU A 102 12.08 8.91 -9.99
CA GLU A 102 13.10 7.89 -9.82
C GLU A 102 13.93 7.62 -11.09
N PRO A 103 15.25 7.35 -10.95
CA PRO A 103 16.11 7.00 -12.08
C PRO A 103 15.91 5.56 -12.57
N TYR A 104 15.12 4.75 -11.84
CA TYR A 104 14.79 3.38 -12.19
C TYR A 104 13.37 3.31 -12.77
N TRP A 105 13.11 2.28 -13.56
CA TRP A 105 11.81 2.05 -14.17
C TRP A 105 10.73 1.81 -13.11
N ARG A 106 9.63 2.56 -13.18
CA ARG A 106 8.41 2.35 -12.41
C ARG A 106 7.18 2.30 -13.29
N THR A 107 6.20 1.51 -12.91
CA THR A 107 4.92 1.42 -13.62
C THR A 107 3.94 2.47 -13.09
N LEU A 108 3.54 3.40 -13.95
CA LEU A 108 2.50 4.40 -13.71
C LEU A 108 1.17 3.89 -14.24
N CYS A 109 0.06 4.23 -13.58
CA CYS A 109 -1.26 3.68 -13.88
C CYS A 109 -2.35 4.76 -13.88
N TRP A 110 -3.30 4.62 -14.81
CA TRP A 110 -4.53 5.39 -14.88
C TRP A 110 -5.70 4.49 -15.23
N TYR A 111 -6.90 4.95 -14.91
CA TYR A 111 -8.13 4.21 -15.11
C TYR A 111 -9.13 5.05 -15.89
N PHE A 112 -9.93 4.38 -16.71
CA PHE A 112 -11.05 5.02 -17.38
C PHE A 112 -12.19 4.04 -17.59
N ARG A 113 -13.42 4.56 -17.69
CA ARG A 113 -14.59 3.79 -18.10
C ARG A 113 -14.90 4.10 -19.55
N ALA A 114 -14.92 3.08 -20.40
CA ALA A 114 -15.29 3.27 -21.81
C ALA A 114 -16.77 3.66 -21.91
N THR A 115 -17.08 4.71 -22.64
CA THR A 115 -18.46 5.13 -22.94
C THR A 115 -18.89 4.74 -24.36
N ALA A 116 -17.94 4.36 -25.20
CA ALA A 116 -18.12 3.96 -26.58
C ALA A 116 -17.14 2.81 -26.94
N PRO A 117 -17.39 2.07 -28.04
CA PRO A 117 -16.47 1.01 -28.47
C PRO A 117 -15.15 1.52 -29.06
N SER A 118 -15.02 2.84 -29.23
CA SER A 118 -13.80 3.48 -29.69
C SER A 118 -13.59 4.82 -28.97
N HIS A 119 -12.33 5.11 -28.65
CA HIS A 119 -11.88 6.30 -27.93
C HIS A 119 -10.49 6.73 -28.41
N ARG A 120 -10.17 8.02 -28.30
CA ARG A 120 -8.80 8.54 -28.50
C ARG A 120 -8.11 8.66 -27.15
N LEU A 121 -7.00 7.94 -26.96
CA LEU A 121 -6.17 8.02 -25.77
C LEU A 121 -4.90 8.82 -26.08
N THR A 122 -4.57 9.80 -25.25
CA THR A 122 -3.43 10.70 -25.45
C THR A 122 -2.54 10.76 -24.22
N LEU A 123 -1.24 10.53 -24.37
CA LEU A 123 -0.23 10.76 -23.34
C LEU A 123 0.17 12.24 -23.33
N ILE A 124 0.12 12.89 -22.18
CA ILE A 124 0.44 14.30 -21.96
C ILE A 124 1.61 14.39 -20.97
N ALA A 125 2.61 15.20 -21.31
CA ALA A 125 3.73 15.49 -20.42
C ALA A 125 3.68 16.93 -19.90
N HIS A 126 4.08 17.07 -18.63
CA HIS A 126 4.16 18.30 -17.87
C HIS A 126 5.58 18.45 -17.32
N ASP A 127 6.45 19.13 -18.05
CA ASP A 127 7.81 19.47 -17.67
C ASP A 127 8.08 20.95 -17.97
N GLN A 128 8.27 21.77 -16.92
CA GLN A 128 8.54 23.23 -17.04
C GLN A 128 9.93 23.55 -16.50
N PRO A 129 11.02 23.22 -17.19
CA PRO A 129 12.37 23.38 -16.65
C PRO A 129 12.63 24.81 -16.12
N SER A 130 13.42 24.90 -15.05
CA SER A 130 13.97 26.17 -14.57
C SER A 130 14.87 26.81 -15.64
N ASP A 131 15.05 28.13 -15.57
CA ASP A 131 15.85 28.91 -16.53
C ASP A 131 17.21 28.24 -16.83
N GLY A 132 17.35 27.71 -18.04
CA GLY A 132 18.59 27.12 -18.55
C GLY A 132 18.59 25.59 -18.70
N ASP A 133 17.61 24.87 -18.16
CA ASP A 133 17.46 23.42 -18.37
C ASP A 133 16.55 23.11 -19.58
N ASP A 134 16.89 22.03 -20.29
CA ASP A 134 16.01 21.44 -21.30
C ASP A 134 15.07 20.44 -20.62
N GLY A 135 13.76 20.49 -20.91
CA GLY A 135 12.78 19.54 -20.41
C GLY A 135 12.91 18.14 -21.03
N ALA A 136 11.82 17.36 -20.97
CA ALA A 136 11.76 15.97 -21.41
C ALA A 136 12.72 15.05 -20.65
N ASP A 137 12.82 15.23 -19.33
CA ASP A 137 13.75 14.47 -18.48
C ASP A 137 13.26 13.06 -18.10
N PHE A 138 12.66 12.34 -19.04
CA PHE A 138 12.15 10.98 -18.80
C PHE A 138 12.22 10.10 -20.04
N SER A 139 12.20 8.80 -19.80
CA SER A 139 12.03 7.75 -20.79
C SER A 139 10.83 6.89 -20.40
N PHE A 140 10.17 6.26 -21.37
CA PHE A 140 9.01 5.43 -21.10
C PHE A 140 8.95 4.17 -21.98
N ASP A 141 8.32 3.12 -21.47
CA ASP A 141 8.29 1.76 -22.02
C ASP A 141 7.01 1.01 -21.60
N ASP A 142 6.72 -0.15 -22.21
CA ASP A 142 5.67 -1.10 -21.83
C ASP A 142 4.29 -0.44 -21.59
N ILE A 143 3.72 0.17 -22.63
CA ILE A 143 2.35 0.70 -22.54
C ILE A 143 1.36 -0.45 -22.65
N TRP A 144 0.52 -0.63 -21.63
CA TRP A 144 -0.56 -1.62 -21.61
C TRP A 144 -1.92 -0.94 -21.49
N ILE A 145 -2.91 -1.45 -22.23
CA ILE A 145 -4.33 -1.08 -22.08
C ILE A 145 -5.15 -2.36 -22.01
N ARG A 146 -5.88 -2.52 -20.92
CA ARG A 146 -6.59 -3.78 -20.60
C ARG A 146 -7.78 -3.55 -19.67
N PRO A 147 -8.80 -4.42 -19.69
CA PRO A 147 -9.90 -4.40 -18.74
C PRO A 147 -9.36 -4.41 -17.30
N LEU A 148 -9.98 -3.62 -16.45
CA LEU A 148 -9.67 -3.58 -15.04
C LEU A 148 -9.98 -4.92 -14.37
N VAL A 149 -11.07 -5.55 -14.80
CA VAL A 149 -11.47 -6.90 -14.40
C VAL A 149 -11.88 -7.66 -15.66
N SER A 150 -11.42 -8.89 -15.80
CA SER A 150 -11.89 -9.84 -16.82
C SER A 150 -12.28 -11.17 -16.18
N SER A 151 -13.19 -11.90 -16.81
CA SER A 151 -13.68 -13.18 -16.32
C SER A 151 -13.59 -14.27 -17.38
N GLU A 152 -13.40 -15.51 -16.96
CA GLU A 152 -13.45 -16.70 -17.79
C GLU A 152 -14.26 -17.81 -17.10
N ASN A 153 -15.37 -18.19 -17.74
CA ASN A 153 -16.26 -19.27 -17.30
C ASN A 153 -16.32 -20.41 -18.34
N PHE A 154 -15.44 -20.37 -19.35
CA PHE A 154 -15.32 -21.39 -20.41
C PHE A 154 -16.60 -21.63 -21.23
N ASP A 155 -17.57 -20.72 -21.15
CA ASP A 155 -18.83 -20.80 -21.87
C ASP A 155 -18.60 -20.87 -23.39
N GLY A 156 -19.22 -21.86 -24.02
CA GLY A 156 -19.07 -22.11 -25.46
C GLY A 156 -17.79 -22.85 -25.86
N GLN A 157 -16.89 -23.18 -24.90
CA GLN A 157 -15.74 -24.03 -25.19
C GLN A 157 -16.16 -25.50 -25.36
N PRO A 158 -15.62 -26.23 -26.34
CA PRO A 158 -15.93 -27.64 -26.52
C PRO A 158 -15.32 -28.50 -25.42
N ASN A 159 -15.92 -29.67 -25.17
CA ASN A 159 -15.30 -30.68 -24.33
C ASN A 159 -14.00 -31.16 -24.99
N GLN A 160 -12.87 -30.88 -24.36
CA GLN A 160 -11.56 -31.20 -24.88
C GLN A 160 -10.62 -31.60 -23.75
N LEU A 161 -10.09 -32.81 -23.84
CA LEU A 161 -9.11 -33.36 -22.92
C LEU A 161 -7.73 -33.43 -23.58
N ILE A 162 -6.71 -33.08 -22.80
CA ILE A 162 -5.30 -33.08 -23.19
C ILE A 162 -4.48 -33.89 -22.18
N GLY A 163 -3.44 -34.56 -22.67
CA GLY A 163 -2.47 -35.32 -21.88
C GLY A 163 -1.11 -34.61 -21.79
N PRO A 164 -0.14 -35.17 -21.04
CA PRO A 164 1.19 -34.59 -20.90
C PRO A 164 1.85 -34.27 -22.26
N GLY A 165 2.42 -33.07 -22.39
CA GLY A 165 3.06 -32.59 -23.62
C GLY A 165 2.12 -31.95 -24.65
N GLN A 166 0.82 -31.87 -24.36
CA GLN A 166 -0.15 -31.09 -25.12
C GLN A 166 -0.51 -29.80 -24.37
N SER A 167 -1.05 -28.80 -25.08
CA SER A 167 -1.58 -27.58 -24.48
C SER A 167 -2.93 -27.22 -25.11
N LEU A 168 -3.78 -26.55 -24.33
CA LEU A 168 -5.06 -25.99 -24.79
C LEU A 168 -5.00 -24.47 -24.64
N GLN A 169 -4.99 -23.76 -25.77
CA GLN A 169 -4.96 -22.30 -25.82
C GLN A 169 -6.38 -21.74 -25.76
N LEU A 170 -6.63 -20.83 -24.81
CA LEU A 170 -7.87 -20.05 -24.70
C LEU A 170 -7.53 -18.55 -24.83
N PRO A 171 -8.54 -17.68 -25.00
CA PRO A 171 -8.32 -16.23 -25.04
C PRO A 171 -7.72 -15.67 -23.74
N THR A 172 -8.06 -16.26 -22.59
CA THR A 172 -7.67 -15.75 -21.26
C THR A 172 -6.52 -16.51 -20.62
N LEU A 173 -6.27 -17.76 -21.01
CA LEU A 173 -5.19 -18.59 -20.47
C LEU A 173 -4.83 -19.77 -21.38
N THR A 174 -3.68 -20.39 -21.11
CA THR A 174 -3.24 -21.65 -21.73
C THR A 174 -3.13 -22.74 -20.67
N ILE A 175 -3.73 -23.90 -20.93
CA ILE A 175 -3.69 -25.06 -20.02
C ILE A 175 -2.62 -26.03 -20.51
N THR A 176 -1.62 -26.35 -19.68
CA THR A 176 -0.53 -27.27 -20.01
C THR A 176 -0.30 -28.30 -18.89
N PRO A 177 -0.70 -29.57 -19.04
CA PRO A 177 -0.28 -30.64 -18.14
C PRO A 177 1.23 -30.88 -18.24
N THR A 178 1.96 -30.52 -17.18
CA THR A 178 3.43 -30.57 -17.15
C THR A 178 3.98 -31.89 -16.62
N SER A 179 3.21 -32.61 -15.79
CA SER A 179 3.57 -33.96 -15.36
C SER A 179 2.36 -34.77 -14.90
N GLY A 180 2.47 -36.09 -14.99
CA GLY A 180 1.45 -37.05 -14.55
C GLY A 180 1.50 -38.32 -15.40
N PRO A 181 0.81 -39.40 -14.98
CA PRO A 181 0.62 -40.61 -15.78
C PRO A 181 0.01 -40.33 -17.16
N ALA A 182 0.40 -41.14 -18.15
CA ALA A 182 -0.02 -40.98 -19.54
C ALA A 182 -1.52 -41.23 -19.79
N ASP A 183 -2.25 -41.77 -18.82
CA ASP A 183 -3.70 -42.01 -18.84
C ASP A 183 -4.50 -40.89 -18.15
N ILE A 184 -3.85 -40.07 -17.32
CA ILE A 184 -4.48 -38.91 -16.70
C ILE A 184 -4.62 -37.77 -17.74
N ARG A 185 -5.79 -37.13 -17.74
CA ARG A 185 -6.11 -36.01 -18.62
C ARG A 185 -6.51 -34.77 -17.82
N THR A 186 -6.24 -33.60 -18.40
CA THR A 186 -6.82 -32.32 -17.97
C THR A 186 -7.48 -31.65 -19.17
N GLY A 187 -8.21 -30.57 -18.99
CA GLY A 187 -8.82 -29.81 -20.09
C GLY A 187 -10.19 -29.28 -19.71
N ILE A 188 -11.02 -28.96 -20.69
CA ILE A 188 -12.37 -28.40 -20.47
C ILE A 188 -13.41 -29.51 -20.62
N VAL A 189 -14.31 -29.62 -19.66
CA VAL A 189 -15.46 -30.53 -19.73
C VAL A 189 -16.71 -29.88 -19.16
N THR A 190 -17.86 -30.18 -19.77
CA THR A 190 -19.17 -29.83 -19.21
C THR A 190 -19.39 -30.62 -17.92
N THR A 191 -19.74 -29.90 -16.86
CA THR A 191 -19.89 -30.48 -15.52
C THR A 191 -21.34 -30.41 -15.04
N ARG A 192 -21.62 -31.11 -13.93
CA ARG A 192 -22.87 -30.88 -13.19
C ARG A 192 -22.76 -29.56 -12.44
N PRO A 193 -23.74 -28.67 -12.56
CA PRO A 193 -23.64 -27.34 -11.96
C PRO A 193 -23.65 -27.41 -10.43
N ILE A 194 -22.86 -26.53 -9.83
CA ILE A 194 -22.90 -26.11 -8.44
C ILE A 194 -23.13 -24.60 -8.50
N PRO A 195 -24.35 -24.11 -8.21
CA PRO A 195 -24.70 -22.70 -8.40
C PRO A 195 -23.68 -21.75 -7.78
N GLY A 196 -23.21 -20.79 -8.58
CA GLY A 196 -22.22 -19.78 -8.18
C GLY A 196 -20.79 -20.27 -7.96
N MET A 197 -20.47 -21.53 -8.26
CA MET A 197 -19.13 -22.11 -8.05
C MET A 197 -18.62 -22.96 -9.21
N ARG A 198 -19.52 -23.63 -9.91
CA ARG A 198 -19.20 -24.37 -11.14
C ARG A 198 -20.42 -24.45 -12.02
N GLU A 199 -20.45 -23.82 -13.17
CA GLU A 199 -21.62 -23.80 -14.05
C GLU A 199 -21.20 -24.01 -15.49
N GLY A 200 -21.73 -25.06 -16.13
CA GLY A 200 -21.36 -25.36 -17.52
C GLY A 200 -19.97 -26.01 -17.65
N PRO A 201 -19.20 -25.65 -18.70
CA PRO A 201 -17.84 -26.13 -18.91
C PRO A 201 -16.87 -25.60 -17.86
N ALA A 202 -15.98 -26.46 -17.34
CA ALA A 202 -14.96 -26.09 -16.37
C ALA A 202 -13.64 -26.79 -16.68
N ILE A 203 -12.53 -26.29 -16.14
CA ILE A 203 -11.26 -27.01 -16.19
C ILE A 203 -11.37 -28.22 -15.27
N VAL A 204 -11.17 -29.42 -15.80
CA VAL A 204 -11.03 -30.65 -14.99
C VAL A 204 -9.56 -30.97 -14.77
N LEU A 205 -9.20 -31.18 -13.50
CA LEU A 205 -7.92 -31.73 -13.10
C LEU A 205 -8.07 -33.23 -12.85
N GLN A 206 -7.05 -34.00 -13.20
CA GLN A 206 -6.92 -35.44 -12.94
C GLN A 206 -8.14 -36.29 -13.34
N ARG A 207 -8.60 -36.13 -14.59
CA ARG A 207 -9.63 -36.99 -15.16
C ARG A 207 -9.03 -38.37 -15.44
N SER A 208 -9.26 -39.36 -14.56
CA SER A 208 -8.85 -40.76 -14.75
C SER A 208 -9.82 -41.74 -14.06
N PRO A 209 -10.06 -42.93 -14.65
CA PRO A 209 -10.88 -43.98 -14.06
C PRO A 209 -10.20 -44.75 -12.92
N SER A 210 -8.88 -44.64 -12.72
CA SER A 210 -8.18 -45.44 -11.72
C SER A 210 -6.83 -44.83 -11.30
N GLN A 211 -6.71 -44.54 -10.00
CA GLN A 211 -5.51 -44.21 -9.20
C GLN A 211 -5.34 -42.75 -8.74
N GLN A 212 -4.91 -42.63 -7.48
CA GLN A 212 -4.50 -41.40 -6.79
C GLN A 212 -3.03 -41.09 -7.13
N VAL A 213 -2.75 -40.59 -8.33
CA VAL A 213 -1.42 -40.09 -8.70
C VAL A 213 -1.51 -38.60 -8.93
N ARG A 214 -0.58 -37.84 -8.36
CA ARG A 214 -0.57 -36.39 -8.50
C ARG A 214 -0.31 -35.97 -9.95
N GLN A 215 -1.16 -35.09 -10.47
CA GLN A 215 -0.98 -34.39 -11.73
C GLN A 215 -0.53 -32.96 -11.46
N ARG A 216 0.45 -32.47 -12.25
CA ARG A 216 0.78 -31.05 -12.30
C ARG A 216 0.26 -30.42 -13.59
N VAL A 217 -0.41 -29.29 -13.44
CA VAL A 217 -0.97 -28.50 -14.54
C VAL A 217 -0.49 -27.07 -14.38
N ARG A 218 0.09 -26.52 -15.45
CA ARG A 218 0.45 -25.10 -15.56
C ARG A 218 -0.70 -24.37 -16.26
N LEU A 219 -1.16 -23.26 -15.68
CA LEU A 219 -2.02 -22.30 -16.37
C LEU A 219 -1.21 -21.03 -16.63
N ASP A 220 -0.94 -20.74 -17.90
CA ASP A 220 -0.32 -19.48 -18.33
C ASP A 220 -1.42 -18.46 -18.58
N LEU A 221 -1.40 -17.32 -17.89
CA LEU A 221 -2.41 -16.30 -18.07
C LEU A 221 -2.13 -15.54 -19.37
N GLY A 222 -3.17 -15.30 -20.17
CA GLY A 222 -3.05 -14.53 -21.41
C GLY A 222 -2.59 -13.10 -21.16
N VAL A 223 -2.91 -12.55 -19.98
CA VAL A 223 -2.42 -11.27 -19.50
C VAL A 223 -2.08 -11.40 -18.01
N PRO A 224 -0.87 -11.03 -17.57
CA PRO A 224 -0.54 -11.05 -16.14
C PRO A 224 -1.47 -10.15 -15.33
N CYS A 225 -1.89 -10.60 -14.15
CA CYS A 225 -2.86 -9.89 -13.31
C CYS A 225 -2.34 -9.66 -11.89
N GLU A 226 -2.89 -8.66 -11.21
CA GLU A 226 -2.53 -8.32 -9.82
C GLU A 226 -3.32 -9.15 -8.82
N SER A 227 -4.52 -9.61 -9.19
CA SER A 227 -5.20 -10.64 -8.43
C SER A 227 -5.90 -11.66 -9.31
N LEU A 228 -6.07 -12.83 -8.75
CA LEU A 228 -6.68 -13.98 -9.37
C LEU A 228 -7.65 -14.62 -8.39
N LYS A 229 -8.89 -14.81 -8.86
CA LYS A 229 -9.93 -15.50 -8.12
C LYS A 229 -10.59 -16.57 -8.98
N PHE A 230 -10.90 -17.72 -8.39
CA PHE A 230 -11.67 -18.79 -9.03
C PHE A 230 -12.20 -19.78 -7.98
N PHE A 231 -13.13 -20.64 -8.35
CA PHE A 231 -13.58 -21.71 -7.48
C PHE A 231 -12.86 -23.03 -7.78
N TRP A 232 -12.37 -23.68 -6.73
CA TRP A 232 -11.86 -25.05 -6.80
C TRP A 232 -12.86 -25.98 -6.12
N THR A 233 -13.56 -26.78 -6.93
CA THR A 233 -14.60 -27.71 -6.47
C THR A 233 -14.15 -29.16 -6.52
N MET A 234 -14.67 -29.94 -5.58
CA MET A 234 -14.31 -31.34 -5.33
C MET A 234 -12.80 -31.59 -5.15
N PRO A 235 -12.06 -30.77 -4.38
CA PRO A 235 -10.65 -31.06 -4.07
C PRO A 235 -10.60 -32.17 -3.03
N TYR A 236 -10.89 -33.42 -3.41
CA TYR A 236 -10.67 -34.54 -2.53
C TYR A 236 -9.16 -34.62 -2.23
N GLY A 237 -8.78 -34.81 -0.96
CA GLY A 237 -7.38 -34.87 -0.55
C GLY A 237 -6.70 -33.50 -0.39
N VAL A 238 -5.40 -33.46 -0.71
CA VAL A 238 -4.53 -32.28 -0.58
C VAL A 238 -4.15 -31.80 -1.99
N GLY A 239 -4.44 -30.54 -2.28
CA GLY A 239 -4.03 -29.86 -3.51
C GLY A 239 -3.09 -28.68 -3.19
N ASP A 240 -2.14 -28.41 -4.08
CA ASP A 240 -1.22 -27.28 -3.95
C ASP A 240 -1.37 -26.33 -5.15
N ILE A 241 -1.30 -25.02 -4.91
CA ILE A 241 -1.21 -23.99 -5.94
C ILE A 241 0.06 -23.19 -5.70
N LYS A 242 0.82 -22.94 -6.76
CA LYS A 242 1.93 -21.99 -6.76
C LYS A 242 1.68 -20.91 -7.79
N TYR A 243 1.96 -19.68 -7.44
CA TYR A 243 1.79 -18.50 -8.28
C TYR A 243 3.17 -17.96 -8.67
N PHE A 244 3.34 -17.55 -9.93
CA PHE A 244 4.61 -17.10 -10.46
C PHE A 244 4.43 -15.82 -11.27
N ASN A 245 5.47 -14.97 -11.29
CA ASN A 245 5.54 -13.83 -12.20
C ASN A 245 6.13 -14.22 -13.57
N ALA A 246 6.24 -13.24 -14.46
CA ALA A 246 6.73 -13.45 -15.83
C ALA A 246 8.21 -13.85 -15.89
N GLN A 247 8.97 -13.65 -14.80
CA GLN A 247 10.37 -14.04 -14.65
C GLN A 247 10.53 -15.41 -13.97
N ASP A 248 9.46 -16.20 -13.90
CA ASP A 248 9.41 -17.51 -13.23
C ASP A 248 9.78 -17.46 -11.73
N GLN A 249 9.67 -16.29 -11.09
CA GLN A 249 9.87 -16.17 -9.65
C GLN A 249 8.60 -16.60 -8.92
N LEU A 250 8.76 -17.47 -7.92
CA LEU A 250 7.66 -17.92 -7.06
C LEU A 250 7.17 -16.75 -6.19
N LEU A 251 5.89 -16.41 -6.34
CA LEU A 251 5.23 -15.35 -5.56
C LEU A 251 4.63 -15.90 -4.27
N LYS A 252 3.92 -17.04 -4.36
CA LYS A 252 3.27 -17.69 -3.22
C LYS A 252 3.02 -19.16 -3.52
N SER A 253 3.00 -19.98 -2.48
CA SER A 253 2.49 -21.35 -2.51
C SER A 253 1.37 -21.49 -1.48
N LYS A 254 0.27 -22.14 -1.85
CA LYS A 254 -0.87 -22.40 -0.97
C LYS A 254 -1.29 -23.86 -1.07
N THR A 255 -1.49 -24.49 0.08
CA THR A 255 -1.96 -25.87 0.18
C THR A 255 -3.39 -25.88 0.70
N TYR A 256 -4.26 -26.58 -0.01
CA TYR A 256 -5.66 -26.77 0.36
C TYR A 256 -5.84 -28.22 0.80
N SER A 257 -6.26 -28.41 2.06
CA SER A 257 -6.61 -29.72 2.61
C SER A 257 -8.12 -29.82 2.80
N SER A 258 -8.68 -30.98 2.46
CA SER A 258 -10.12 -31.28 2.53
C SER A 258 -10.59 -31.46 3.98
N GLY A 259 -10.66 -30.36 4.72
CA GLY A 259 -11.28 -30.28 6.05
C GLY A 259 -12.81 -30.37 6.07
N HIS A 260 -13.46 -30.84 5.00
CA HIS A 260 -14.92 -31.09 4.78
C HIS A 260 -15.64 -30.15 3.79
N ALA A 261 -15.00 -29.11 3.26
CA ALA A 261 -15.59 -28.26 2.23
C ALA A 261 -15.46 -28.91 0.83
N THR A 262 -16.59 -29.14 0.14
CA THR A 262 -16.62 -29.69 -1.24
C THR A 262 -16.29 -28.65 -2.32
N ALA A 263 -16.08 -27.41 -1.92
CA ALA A 263 -15.68 -26.29 -2.77
C ALA A 263 -15.00 -25.23 -1.90
N HIS A 264 -14.01 -24.53 -2.46
CA HIS A 264 -13.51 -23.30 -1.87
C HIS A 264 -13.18 -22.29 -2.97
N GLU A 265 -13.31 -21.03 -2.60
CA GLU A 265 -12.85 -19.92 -3.41
C GLU A 265 -11.33 -19.79 -3.22
N VAL A 266 -10.61 -19.85 -4.32
CA VAL A 266 -9.21 -19.47 -4.41
C VAL A 266 -9.18 -17.98 -4.69
N ASP A 267 -8.50 -17.25 -3.84
CA ASP A 267 -8.28 -15.81 -4.00
C ASP A 267 -6.82 -15.52 -3.64
N TYR A 268 -6.12 -14.85 -4.55
CA TYR A 268 -4.74 -14.43 -4.35
C TYR A 268 -4.49 -13.08 -5.01
N HIS A 269 -3.92 -12.18 -4.23
CA HIS A 269 -3.37 -10.90 -4.68
C HIS A 269 -1.85 -10.98 -4.66
N ALA A 270 -1.23 -10.67 -5.80
CA ALA A 270 0.21 -10.58 -5.94
C ALA A 270 0.78 -9.38 -5.15
N PRO A 271 2.04 -9.45 -4.69
CA PRO A 271 2.73 -8.28 -4.16
C PRO A 271 2.82 -7.17 -5.22
N VAL A 272 2.95 -5.92 -4.76
CA VAL A 272 3.15 -4.76 -5.65
C VAL A 272 4.31 -5.02 -6.62
N GLU A 273 4.09 -4.59 -7.86
CA GLU A 273 5.01 -4.75 -9.01
C GLU A 273 5.31 -6.20 -9.41
N ASN A 274 4.67 -7.21 -8.81
CA ASN A 274 4.92 -8.63 -9.07
C ASN A 274 3.66 -9.37 -9.56
N ASN A 275 3.15 -8.99 -10.73
CA ASN A 275 1.94 -9.57 -11.31
C ASN A 275 2.04 -11.10 -11.46
N ILE A 276 0.92 -11.79 -11.25
CA ILE A 276 0.73 -13.21 -11.52
C ILE A 276 0.72 -13.39 -13.03
N ALA A 277 1.71 -14.09 -13.58
CA ALA A 277 1.78 -14.41 -15.00
C ALA A 277 1.31 -15.84 -15.27
N TRP A 278 1.56 -16.76 -14.35
CA TRP A 278 1.13 -18.15 -14.47
C TRP A 278 1.05 -18.83 -13.10
N LEU A 279 0.42 -19.99 -13.06
CA LEU A 279 0.29 -20.79 -11.85
C LEU A 279 0.50 -22.28 -12.11
N GLU A 280 1.03 -23.00 -11.12
CA GLU A 280 1.16 -24.45 -11.09
C GLU A 280 0.15 -25.04 -10.10
N LEU A 281 -0.74 -25.88 -10.59
CA LEU A 281 -1.67 -26.66 -9.79
C LEU A 281 -1.14 -28.08 -9.64
N ASN A 282 -1.20 -28.60 -8.42
CA ASN A 282 -0.89 -29.97 -8.09
C ASN A 282 -2.12 -30.61 -7.45
N SER A 283 -2.77 -31.55 -8.15
CA SER A 283 -3.94 -32.26 -7.63
C SER A 283 -3.68 -33.75 -7.57
N GLY A 284 -4.13 -34.39 -6.48
CA GLY A 284 -4.11 -35.85 -6.30
C GLY A 284 -5.45 -36.55 -6.57
N PHE A 285 -6.50 -35.78 -6.86
CA PHE A 285 -7.84 -36.27 -7.17
C PHE A 285 -8.51 -35.48 -8.29
N GLU A 286 -9.56 -36.09 -8.87
CA GLU A 286 -10.42 -35.39 -9.82
C GLU A 286 -11.08 -34.18 -9.14
N SER A 287 -10.88 -33.01 -9.72
CA SER A 287 -11.41 -31.74 -9.22
C SER A 287 -11.61 -30.77 -10.37
N TYR A 288 -12.28 -29.65 -10.11
CA TYR A 288 -12.70 -28.72 -11.16
C TYR A 288 -12.43 -27.27 -10.78
N LEU A 289 -11.98 -26.48 -11.76
CA LEU A 289 -11.73 -25.05 -11.62
C LEU A 289 -12.67 -24.27 -12.54
N ASP A 290 -13.33 -23.26 -12.00
CA ASP A 290 -14.31 -22.46 -12.74
C ASP A 290 -14.42 -21.03 -12.19
N PHE A 291 -15.13 -20.16 -12.90
CA PHE A 291 -15.37 -18.75 -12.55
C PHE A 291 -14.09 -17.95 -12.29
N PHE A 292 -13.16 -18.02 -13.24
CA PHE A 292 -11.94 -17.24 -13.14
C PHE A 292 -12.25 -15.76 -13.25
N THR A 293 -11.67 -14.97 -12.36
CA THR A 293 -11.68 -13.51 -12.37
C THR A 293 -10.24 -13.04 -12.27
N PHE A 294 -9.80 -12.26 -13.25
CA PHE A 294 -8.47 -11.65 -13.30
C PHE A 294 -8.64 -10.16 -13.04
N SER A 295 -7.96 -9.64 -12.02
CA SER A 295 -8.03 -8.23 -11.65
C SER A 295 -6.71 -7.52 -11.94
N GLN A 296 -6.83 -6.32 -12.50
CA GLN A 296 -5.77 -5.33 -12.66
C GLN A 296 -5.99 -4.15 -11.73
N VAL A 297 -6.93 -4.29 -10.80
CA VAL A 297 -7.05 -3.40 -9.65
C VAL A 297 -5.83 -3.72 -8.80
N PRO A 298 -4.92 -2.76 -8.61
CA PRO A 298 -3.82 -2.94 -7.69
C PRO A 298 -4.42 -3.42 -6.40
N ARG A 299 -3.72 -4.32 -5.72
CA ARG A 299 -3.92 -4.39 -4.28
C ARG A 299 -3.91 -2.93 -3.84
N GLN A 300 -5.00 -2.46 -3.21
CA GLN A 300 -4.89 -1.30 -2.35
C GLN A 300 -3.97 -1.79 -1.22
N ASP A 301 -2.69 -1.98 -1.54
CA ASP A 301 -1.63 -1.97 -0.57
C ASP A 301 -1.91 -0.68 0.12
N ARG A 302 -2.41 -0.81 1.34
CA ARG A 302 -2.59 0.32 2.21
C ARG A 302 -1.23 1.01 2.17
N PRO A 303 -1.11 2.19 1.53
CA PRO A 303 0.18 2.82 1.40
C PRO A 303 0.76 2.86 2.81
N PRO A 304 2.04 2.48 2.97
CA PRO A 304 2.63 2.29 4.28
C PRO A 304 2.30 3.53 5.12
N LEU A 305 1.84 3.27 6.34
CA LEU A 305 1.24 4.30 7.16
C LEU A 305 2.17 5.51 7.24
N PHE A 306 1.75 6.64 6.67
CA PHE A 306 2.57 7.84 6.69
C PHE A 306 2.59 8.37 8.13
N VAL A 307 3.76 8.31 8.77
CA VAL A 307 4.01 8.96 10.06
C VAL A 307 5.28 9.79 9.90
N ASP A 308 5.16 11.08 10.15
CA ASP A 308 6.29 12.01 10.26
C ASP A 308 6.34 12.56 11.68
N HIS A 309 7.51 12.45 12.31
CA HIS A 309 7.73 12.88 13.68
C HIS A 309 9.03 13.68 13.78
N SER A 310 8.95 14.88 14.35
CA SER A 310 10.09 15.74 14.64
C SER A 310 10.09 16.08 16.13
N ASP A 311 10.97 15.43 16.88
CA ASP A 311 11.24 15.65 18.31
C ASP A 311 12.50 16.49 18.54
N PHE A 312 13.15 16.96 17.47
CA PHE A 312 14.38 17.75 17.50
C PHE A 312 15.56 17.12 18.25
N GLU A 313 15.47 15.84 18.60
CA GLU A 313 16.51 15.15 19.33
C GLU A 313 17.72 14.85 18.42
N PRO A 314 18.94 15.15 18.86
CA PRO A 314 20.14 14.83 18.10
C PRO A 314 20.34 13.32 18.12
N ARG A 315 20.20 12.66 16.96
CA ARG A 315 20.56 11.25 16.79
C ARG A 315 21.80 11.14 15.90
N PRO A 316 22.65 10.11 16.12
CA PRO A 316 23.78 9.87 15.25
C PRO A 316 23.30 9.77 13.79
N GLN A 317 23.82 10.65 12.93
CA GLN A 317 23.56 10.66 11.48
C GLN A 317 22.15 11.09 11.05
N SER A 318 21.33 11.70 11.92
CA SER A 318 20.06 12.32 11.51
C SER A 318 20.14 13.85 11.61
N ASP A 319 19.52 14.54 10.65
CA ASP A 319 19.21 15.96 10.79
C ASP A 319 18.12 16.13 11.87
N PRO A 320 18.38 16.82 13.00
CA PRO A 320 17.39 17.01 14.05
C PRO A 320 16.20 17.84 13.58
N TRP A 321 16.34 18.61 12.49
CA TRP A 321 15.20 19.31 11.89
C TRP A 321 14.30 18.38 11.06
N ASN A 322 14.67 17.12 10.85
CA ASN A 322 13.91 16.14 10.08
C ASN A 322 13.35 16.72 8.76
N GLY A 323 14.19 17.42 7.99
CA GLY A 323 13.80 18.02 6.70
C GLY A 323 13.00 19.33 6.78
N TRP A 324 12.65 19.83 7.97
CA TRP A 324 12.11 21.17 8.15
C TRP A 324 13.15 22.24 7.78
N ARG A 325 12.74 23.22 6.99
CA ARG A 325 13.57 24.37 6.61
C ARG A 325 13.07 25.63 7.30
N LYS A 326 14.00 26.41 7.85
CA LYS A 326 13.69 27.73 8.44
C LYS A 326 13.11 28.65 7.37
N GLY A 327 11.92 29.19 7.63
CA GLY A 327 11.28 30.20 6.81
C GLY A 327 11.94 31.57 6.98
N SER A 328 11.43 32.58 6.25
CA SER A 328 11.95 33.95 6.32
C SER A 328 11.87 34.54 7.74
N ASN A 329 10.86 34.14 8.53
CA ASN A 329 10.69 34.57 9.91
C ASN A 329 11.28 33.59 10.93
N GLY A 330 11.81 32.44 10.51
CA GLY A 330 12.37 31.41 11.41
C GLY A 330 13.89 31.38 11.48
N GLN A 331 14.60 32.34 10.87
CA GLN A 331 16.07 32.31 10.77
C GLN A 331 16.78 32.30 12.13
N ALA A 332 16.16 32.94 13.14
CA ALA A 332 16.65 33.00 14.51
C ALA A 332 16.28 31.77 15.36
N LEU A 333 15.63 30.76 14.78
CA LEU A 333 15.38 29.50 15.49
C LEU A 333 16.68 28.78 15.78
N VAL A 334 16.80 28.26 16.99
CA VAL A 334 17.88 27.39 17.44
C VAL A 334 17.29 26.18 18.16
N LEU A 335 18.02 25.07 18.15
CA LEU A 335 17.71 23.93 19.00
C LEU A 335 18.40 24.15 20.35
N THR A 336 17.64 24.01 21.43
CA THR A 336 18.14 24.17 22.80
C THR A 336 18.12 22.82 23.50
N ASP A 337 19.24 22.46 24.10
CA ASP A 337 19.37 21.29 24.98
C ASP A 337 18.96 21.68 26.41
N ASP A 338 17.87 21.10 26.89
CA ASP A 338 17.38 21.19 28.27
C ASP A 338 17.26 19.77 28.86
N GLN A 339 18.36 19.00 28.74
CA GLN A 339 18.60 17.66 29.32
C GLN A 339 17.44 17.14 30.21
N PRO A 340 16.64 16.16 29.75
CA PRO A 340 16.90 15.24 28.64
C PRO A 340 16.23 15.62 27.29
N ASP A 341 15.70 16.84 27.14
CA ASP A 341 14.79 17.22 26.04
C ASP A 341 15.42 18.31 25.16
N ASN A 342 15.38 18.15 23.84
CA ASN A 342 15.76 19.18 22.87
C ASN A 342 14.52 19.78 22.23
N PHE A 343 14.46 21.10 22.11
CA PHE A 343 13.34 21.79 21.48
C PHE A 343 13.77 23.01 20.69
N ALA A 344 12.91 23.46 19.78
CA ALA A 344 13.13 24.67 18.99
C ALA A 344 12.67 25.92 19.76
N ARG A 345 13.50 26.97 19.77
CA ARG A 345 13.15 28.30 20.29
C ARG A 345 13.80 29.39 19.48
N PHE A 346 13.29 30.61 19.60
CA PHE A 346 13.96 31.79 19.06
C PHE A 346 15.08 32.27 19.98
N GLU A 347 16.24 32.60 19.41
CA GLU A 347 17.36 33.20 20.14
C GLU A 347 17.71 34.57 19.54
N ASN A 348 17.86 35.59 20.39
CA ASN A 348 18.19 36.96 19.98
C ASN A 348 17.22 37.56 18.94
N PHE A 349 15.94 37.17 18.96
CA PHE A 349 14.94 37.71 18.05
C PHE A 349 14.50 39.11 18.49
N HIS A 350 14.50 40.05 17.54
CA HIS A 350 14.06 41.42 17.76
C HIS A 350 13.00 41.80 16.72
N GLY A 351 11.89 42.39 17.17
CA GLY A 351 10.80 42.85 16.31
C GLY A 351 9.50 42.10 16.51
N ASN A 352 8.71 42.01 15.43
CA ASN A 352 7.43 41.31 15.39
C ASN A 352 7.57 40.07 14.50
N LEU A 353 7.16 38.92 15.01
CA LEU A 353 7.09 37.70 14.23
C LEU A 353 5.84 37.74 13.34
N LEU A 354 6.02 37.71 12.01
CA LEU A 354 4.91 37.81 11.05
C LEU A 354 5.18 36.95 9.80
N GLY A 355 4.83 35.66 9.86
CA GLY A 355 4.81 34.79 8.69
C GLY A 355 5.45 33.42 8.91
N VAL A 356 6.03 32.86 7.85
CA VAL A 356 6.54 31.49 7.81
C VAL A 356 7.77 31.33 8.71
N VAL A 357 7.65 30.46 9.71
CA VAL A 357 8.70 30.09 10.66
C VAL A 357 9.42 28.83 10.21
N LEU A 358 8.68 27.79 9.82
CA LEU A 358 9.22 26.54 9.26
C LEU A 358 8.42 26.12 8.03
N GLY A 359 9.06 25.42 7.09
CA GLY A 359 8.40 24.79 5.95
C GLY A 359 8.99 23.43 5.63
N LYS A 360 8.16 22.48 5.20
CA LYS A 360 8.56 21.12 4.82
C LYS A 360 7.71 20.62 3.66
N TYR A 361 8.32 19.88 2.73
CA TYR A 361 7.56 19.08 1.78
C TYR A 361 7.31 17.71 2.40
N ILE A 362 6.03 17.38 2.58
CA ILE A 362 5.59 16.06 3.02
C ILE A 362 5.14 15.27 1.80
N GLN A 363 5.54 14.00 1.74
CA GLN A 363 5.35 13.13 0.58
C GLN A 363 4.73 11.80 1.01
N ARG A 364 4.16 11.06 0.07
CA ARG A 364 3.51 9.75 0.30
C ARG A 364 2.25 9.85 1.15
N LEU A 365 1.57 10.99 1.09
CA LEU A 365 0.22 11.13 1.62
C LEU A 365 -0.76 10.39 0.71
N VAL A 366 -1.91 10.01 1.25
CA VAL A 366 -2.98 9.35 0.51
C VAL A 366 -4.06 10.37 0.20
N PRO A 367 -4.28 10.74 -1.08
CA PRO A 367 -5.35 11.65 -1.44
C PRO A 367 -6.71 11.19 -0.87
N GLY A 368 -7.48 12.12 -0.32
CA GLY A 368 -8.76 11.86 0.35
C GLY A 368 -8.65 11.37 1.79
N THR A 369 -7.46 11.13 2.33
CA THR A 369 -7.27 10.74 3.74
C THR A 369 -7.14 11.97 4.63
N ASP A 370 -7.81 11.92 5.78
CA ASP A 370 -7.67 12.91 6.85
C ASP A 370 -6.41 12.63 7.67
N TYR A 371 -5.61 13.67 7.87
CA TYR A 371 -4.40 13.67 8.67
C TYR A 371 -4.57 14.56 9.90
N SER A 372 -4.00 14.10 11.00
CA SER A 372 -3.79 14.87 12.22
C SER A 372 -2.38 15.44 12.21
N LEU A 373 -2.29 16.73 12.50
CA LEU A 373 -1.05 17.45 12.74
C LEU A 373 -1.06 17.94 14.19
N SER A 374 -0.01 17.64 14.94
CA SER A 374 0.12 18.14 16.32
C SER A 374 1.51 18.68 16.60
N MET A 375 1.61 19.55 17.61
CA MET A 375 2.87 20.15 18.05
C MET A 375 2.76 20.50 19.53
N ARG A 376 3.80 20.23 20.32
CA ARG A 376 3.89 20.76 21.69
C ARG A 376 4.43 22.18 21.66
N VAL A 377 3.85 23.04 22.47
CA VAL A 377 4.27 24.44 22.61
C VAL A 377 4.26 24.88 24.06
N ARG A 378 5.08 25.86 24.37
CA ARG A 378 5.01 26.65 25.61
C ARG A 378 5.52 28.06 25.37
N ARG A 379 5.14 28.99 26.23
CA ARG A 379 5.70 30.34 26.27
C ARG A 379 7.12 30.29 26.82
N ALA A 380 8.05 30.98 26.16
CA ALA A 380 9.47 30.95 26.52
C ALA A 380 9.84 31.94 27.63
N GLY A 381 9.12 33.06 27.70
CA GLY A 381 9.42 34.21 28.54
C GLY A 381 8.16 34.95 28.98
N GLN A 382 8.29 36.27 29.12
CA GLN A 382 7.24 37.15 29.66
C GLN A 382 7.04 38.39 28.76
N SER A 383 7.22 38.24 27.45
CA SER A 383 6.97 39.33 26.50
C SER A 383 5.53 39.82 26.65
N SER A 384 5.26 41.11 26.46
CA SER A 384 3.86 41.56 26.40
C SER A 384 3.13 41.06 25.14
N LYS A 385 3.87 40.60 24.14
CA LYS A 385 3.34 40.02 22.91
C LYS A 385 2.94 38.55 23.11
N THR A 386 1.79 38.18 22.60
CA THR A 386 1.32 36.79 22.60
C THR A 386 1.41 36.21 21.19
N PRO A 387 2.31 35.25 20.94
CA PRO A 387 2.44 34.63 19.63
C PRO A 387 1.23 33.73 19.37
N THR A 388 0.73 33.79 18.14
CA THR A 388 -0.33 32.94 17.61
C THR A 388 0.25 32.05 16.52
N LEU A 389 -0.06 30.76 16.56
CA LEU A 389 0.44 29.74 15.64
C LEU A 389 -0.69 29.16 14.79
N SER A 390 -0.40 28.92 13.51
CA SER A 390 -1.25 28.19 12.56
C SER A 390 -0.38 27.45 11.55
N PHE A 391 -0.98 26.56 10.78
CA PHE A 391 -0.31 25.92 9.65
C PHE A 391 -0.99 26.28 8.33
N ASP A 392 -0.20 26.38 7.27
CA ASP A 392 -0.69 26.45 5.90
C ASP A 392 -0.28 25.16 5.15
N LEU A 393 -1.20 24.61 4.36
CA LEU A 393 -0.99 23.49 3.45
C LEU A 393 -1.12 24.04 2.01
N ASP A 394 -0.03 23.98 1.23
CA ASP A 394 0.05 24.57 -0.11
C ASP A 394 -0.43 26.03 -0.14
N HIS A 395 0.04 26.83 0.83
CA HIS A 395 -0.34 28.24 1.03
C HIS A 395 -1.83 28.48 1.35
N THR A 396 -2.56 27.43 1.70
CA THR A 396 -3.94 27.51 2.18
C THR A 396 -3.96 27.25 3.69
N PRO A 397 -4.55 28.15 4.51
CA PRO A 397 -4.62 27.95 5.95
C PRO A 397 -5.34 26.65 6.32
N VAL A 398 -4.70 25.85 7.17
CA VAL A 398 -5.32 24.72 7.86
C VAL A 398 -6.20 25.27 8.99
N GLU A 399 -7.37 24.68 9.21
CA GLU A 399 -8.28 25.13 10.26
C GLU A 399 -7.61 25.02 11.64
N GLY A 400 -7.58 26.14 12.37
CA GLY A 400 -7.00 26.24 13.71
C GLY A 400 -5.94 27.33 13.82
N SER A 401 -6.12 28.23 14.79
CA SER A 401 -5.14 29.27 15.14
C SER A 401 -5.12 29.43 16.65
N PHE A 402 -3.93 29.28 17.26
CA PHE A 402 -3.80 29.11 18.70
C PHE A 402 -2.81 30.11 19.29
N ALA A 403 -3.25 30.86 20.29
CA ALA A 403 -2.39 31.74 21.06
C ALA A 403 -1.57 30.92 22.08
N VAL A 404 -0.26 31.14 22.15
CA VAL A 404 0.63 30.47 23.10
C VAL A 404 0.76 31.31 24.36
N THR A 405 -0.11 31.06 25.33
CA THR A 405 -0.17 31.84 26.57
C THR A 405 0.47 31.14 27.77
N ASP A 406 0.51 29.80 27.77
CA ASP A 406 0.93 29.00 28.92
C ASP A 406 2.45 28.76 28.93
N SER A 407 3.06 28.89 30.10
CA SER A 407 4.45 28.52 30.39
C SER A 407 4.70 27.00 30.43
N GLN A 408 3.64 26.22 30.64
CA GLN A 408 3.68 24.76 30.62
C GLN A 408 3.49 24.23 29.20
N TRP A 409 4.17 23.12 28.91
CA TRP A 409 4.00 22.40 27.66
C TRP A 409 2.57 21.90 27.52
N HIS A 410 1.95 22.23 26.40
CA HIS A 410 0.67 21.68 25.98
C HIS A 410 0.71 21.39 24.48
N ARG A 411 -0.17 20.50 24.02
CA ARG A 411 -0.23 20.10 22.61
C ARG A 411 -1.32 20.86 21.89
N LEU A 412 -0.99 21.37 20.71
CA LEU A 412 -1.91 21.95 19.74
C LEU A 412 -2.20 20.93 18.65
N PHE A 413 -3.39 21.00 18.06
CA PHE A 413 -3.87 20.04 17.06
C PHE A 413 -4.52 20.75 15.88
N TRP A 414 -4.25 20.25 14.70
CA TRP A 414 -4.83 20.65 13.42
C TRP A 414 -5.22 19.40 12.65
N ARG A 415 -6.16 19.54 11.72
CA ARG A 415 -6.55 18.48 10.80
C ARG A 415 -6.61 19.00 9.38
N PHE A 416 -6.20 18.17 8.43
CA PHE A 416 -6.33 18.47 7.01
C PHE A 416 -6.60 17.18 6.21
N THR A 417 -7.27 17.31 5.07
CA THR A 417 -7.44 16.21 4.12
C THR A 417 -6.40 16.37 3.02
N ALA A 418 -5.59 15.34 2.76
CA ALA A 418 -4.64 15.39 1.66
C ALA A 418 -5.39 15.39 0.31
N THR A 419 -5.01 16.26 -0.61
CA THR A 419 -5.58 16.30 -1.97
C THR A 419 -4.65 15.70 -3.01
N GLN A 420 -3.39 15.47 -2.66
CA GLN A 420 -2.33 14.91 -3.49
C GLN A 420 -1.31 14.17 -2.61
N GLU A 421 -0.43 13.39 -3.23
CA GLU A 421 0.57 12.60 -2.47
C GLU A 421 1.68 13.46 -1.84
N THR A 422 1.89 14.67 -2.38
CA THR A 422 2.93 15.59 -1.90
C THR A 422 2.33 16.95 -1.63
N HIS A 423 2.59 17.49 -0.43
CA HIS A 423 2.13 18.80 -0.01
C HIS A 423 3.29 19.62 0.59
N ARG A 424 3.20 20.94 0.49
CA ARG A 424 4.05 21.87 1.24
C ARG A 424 3.32 22.29 2.51
N LEU A 425 3.89 21.96 3.66
CA LEU A 425 3.39 22.34 4.98
C LEU A 425 4.24 23.47 5.56
N GLU A 426 3.60 24.54 6.03
CA GLU A 426 4.28 25.73 6.58
C GLU A 426 3.72 26.08 7.96
N LEU A 427 4.61 26.19 8.97
CA LEU A 427 4.27 26.76 10.28
C LEU A 427 4.29 28.29 10.16
N ILE A 428 3.15 28.92 10.42
CA ILE A 428 2.98 30.35 10.45
C ILE A 428 2.90 30.82 11.90
N ALA A 429 3.64 31.88 12.21
CA ALA A 429 3.54 32.54 13.51
C ALA A 429 3.32 34.04 13.37
N ARG A 430 2.47 34.57 14.24
CA ARG A 430 2.10 35.99 14.28
C ARG A 430 2.07 36.47 15.72
N ASP A 431 2.89 37.45 16.06
CA ASP A 431 2.71 38.18 17.32
C ASP A 431 1.46 39.06 17.21
N ASP A 432 0.73 39.20 18.32
CA ASP A 432 -0.27 40.26 18.43
C ASP A 432 0.38 41.65 18.29
N THR A 433 -0.42 42.66 17.95
CA THR A 433 0.05 44.05 17.83
C THR A 433 0.30 44.63 19.22
N GLY A 434 1.41 44.23 19.84
CA GLY A 434 1.91 44.86 21.06
C GLY A 434 2.45 46.27 20.79
N ASN A 435 2.25 47.19 21.74
CA ASN A 435 2.88 48.52 21.72
C ASN A 435 4.28 48.43 22.36
N GLY A 436 5.37 48.67 21.62
CA GLY A 436 6.70 48.92 22.20
C GLY A 436 7.89 48.12 21.61
N ASN A 437 9.04 48.23 22.29
CA ASN A 437 10.33 47.59 21.95
C ASN A 437 10.45 46.13 22.43
N ASP A 438 9.35 45.51 22.87
CA ASP A 438 9.36 44.15 23.44
C ASP A 438 9.76 43.12 22.38
N GLN A 439 10.52 42.11 22.81
CA GLN A 439 10.97 41.02 21.95
C GLN A 439 9.76 40.14 21.59
N GLY A 440 9.51 39.98 20.28
CA GLY A 440 8.50 39.05 19.77
C GLY A 440 8.95 37.58 19.82
N ALA A 441 8.18 36.68 19.22
CA ALA A 441 8.54 35.26 19.10
C ALA A 441 8.74 34.52 20.45
N ASP A 442 7.91 34.85 21.44
CA ASP A 442 8.02 34.39 22.83
C ASP A 442 7.48 32.95 23.06
N PHE A 443 7.96 31.98 22.29
CA PHE A 443 7.54 30.58 22.42
C PHE A 443 8.64 29.57 22.07
N CYS A 444 8.49 28.38 22.63
CA CYS A 444 9.22 27.18 22.27
C CYS A 444 8.25 26.16 21.68
N PHE A 445 8.73 25.28 20.81
CA PHE A 445 7.95 24.19 20.27
C PHE A 445 8.76 22.92 20.06
N ASP A 446 8.07 21.79 20.08
CA ASP A 446 8.62 20.45 20.06
C ASP A 446 7.57 19.42 19.55
N ASP A 447 7.97 18.17 19.31
CA ASP A 447 7.10 17.01 19.05
C ASP A 447 6.09 17.27 17.89
N ILE A 448 6.57 17.80 16.75
CA ILE A 448 5.73 17.99 15.56
C ILE A 448 5.42 16.61 14.96
N ARG A 449 4.14 16.28 14.82
CA ARG A 449 3.68 14.97 14.33
C ARG A 449 2.66 15.12 13.23
N ILE A 450 2.81 14.33 12.18
CA ILE A 450 1.85 14.23 11.07
C ILE A 450 1.58 12.75 10.83
N GLN A 451 0.33 12.36 10.94
CA GLN A 451 -0.10 10.96 10.77
C GLN A 451 -1.61 10.92 10.45
N PRO A 452 -2.16 9.84 9.88
CA PRO A 452 -3.59 9.75 9.65
C PRO A 452 -4.40 9.98 10.93
N ALA A 453 -5.52 10.69 10.78
CA ALA A 453 -6.47 10.91 11.87
C ALA A 453 -7.01 9.56 12.39
N VAL A 454 -7.22 8.60 11.48
CA VAL A 454 -7.54 7.22 11.80
C VAL A 454 -6.72 6.28 10.93
N ALA A 455 -6.17 5.23 11.52
CA ALA A 455 -5.48 4.16 10.81
C ALA A 455 -5.98 2.78 11.22
N PHE A 456 -5.92 1.81 10.31
CA PHE A 456 -6.42 0.44 10.46
C PHE A 456 -5.33 -0.59 10.16
N GLU A 457 -5.34 -1.72 10.84
CA GLU A 457 -4.47 -2.85 10.49
C GLU A 457 -5.25 -4.15 10.68
N THR A 458 -5.38 -4.92 9.58
CA THR A 458 -6.08 -6.21 9.51
C THR A 458 -5.15 -7.35 9.10
N PHE A 459 -3.87 -7.07 8.84
CA PHE A 459 -2.84 -8.05 8.48
C PHE A 459 -3.10 -8.89 7.23
N ASP A 460 -4.18 -8.63 6.49
CA ASP A 460 -4.56 -9.33 5.26
C ASP A 460 -3.47 -9.23 4.18
N ASP A 461 -2.73 -8.13 4.23
CA ASP A 461 -1.70 -7.71 3.32
C ASP A 461 -0.28 -8.04 3.75
N VAL A 462 -0.12 -8.77 4.85
CA VAL A 462 1.18 -9.10 5.43
C VAL A 462 1.63 -10.52 5.10
N GLU A 463 2.92 -10.71 4.84
CA GLU A 463 3.52 -12.04 4.69
C GLU A 463 3.36 -12.86 5.98
N LEU A 464 3.04 -14.15 5.84
CA LEU A 464 2.95 -15.07 6.96
C LEU A 464 4.32 -15.38 7.50
N LYS A 465 4.56 -14.98 8.74
CA LYS A 465 5.85 -15.16 9.37
C LYS A 465 5.68 -15.37 10.86
N LEU A 466 6.13 -16.53 11.32
CA LEU A 466 6.30 -16.81 12.73
C LEU A 466 7.70 -16.39 13.17
N ILE A 467 7.78 -15.90 14.39
CA ILE A 467 8.98 -15.48 15.10
C ILE A 467 9.11 -16.22 16.43
N GLU A 468 10.35 -16.43 16.84
CA GLU A 468 10.73 -17.05 18.11
C GLU A 468 11.02 -16.00 19.20
N ALA A 469 11.14 -16.44 20.45
CA ALA A 469 11.41 -15.53 21.56
C ALA A 469 12.73 -14.76 21.37
N GLY A 470 12.66 -13.44 21.51
CA GLY A 470 13.74 -12.49 21.26
C GLY A 470 13.78 -11.93 19.83
N GLN A 471 12.93 -12.38 18.92
CA GLN A 471 12.85 -11.86 17.56
C GLN A 471 11.77 -10.78 17.40
N THR A 472 11.91 -10.00 16.34
CA THR A 472 10.99 -8.92 15.96
C THR A 472 10.51 -9.10 14.52
N LEU A 473 9.22 -8.86 14.31
CA LEU A 473 8.55 -8.77 13.04
C LEU A 473 8.17 -7.30 12.78
N THR A 474 8.74 -6.69 11.75
CA THR A 474 8.40 -5.32 11.34
C THR A 474 7.27 -5.36 10.31
N LEU A 475 6.17 -4.67 10.62
CA LEU A 475 4.97 -4.56 9.78
C LEU A 475 4.78 -3.11 9.31
N PRO A 476 3.92 -2.86 8.32
CA PRO A 476 3.70 -1.50 7.81
C PRO A 476 3.15 -0.50 8.83
N THR A 477 2.44 -0.96 9.86
CA THR A 477 1.80 -0.08 10.87
C THR A 477 2.42 -0.20 12.27
N LEU A 478 3.16 -1.28 12.55
CA LEU A 478 3.69 -1.60 13.88
C LEU A 478 4.89 -2.55 13.81
N CYS A 479 5.66 -2.64 14.89
CA CYS A 479 6.67 -3.66 15.11
C CYS A 479 6.21 -4.60 16.22
N PHE A 480 6.26 -5.90 15.94
CA PHE A 480 5.80 -6.95 16.84
C PHE A 480 7.00 -7.78 17.33
N THR A 481 7.32 -7.68 18.61
CA THR A 481 8.46 -8.36 19.23
C THR A 481 7.96 -9.42 20.21
N LEU A 482 8.38 -10.67 20.01
CA LEU A 482 8.15 -11.73 21.00
C LEU A 482 9.23 -11.65 22.06
N LEU A 483 8.89 -11.31 23.31
CA LEU A 483 9.88 -11.02 24.34
C LEU A 483 10.64 -12.29 24.79
N PRO A 484 11.92 -12.16 25.20
CA PRO A 484 12.69 -13.27 25.75
C PRO A 484 11.96 -13.97 26.92
N GLY A 485 12.03 -15.31 26.94
CA GLY A 485 11.36 -16.14 27.94
C GLY A 485 9.89 -16.47 27.64
N SER A 486 9.34 -15.96 26.54
CA SER A 486 8.02 -16.37 26.03
C SER A 486 8.04 -17.81 25.53
N GLY A 487 6.94 -18.54 25.71
CA GLY A 487 6.78 -19.91 25.20
C GLY A 487 6.26 -19.96 23.76
N GLY A 488 6.72 -20.90 22.94
CA GLY A 488 6.23 -21.09 21.57
C GLY A 488 6.58 -19.96 20.60
N ASN A 489 5.92 -19.96 19.43
CA ASN A 489 6.09 -18.96 18.38
C ASN A 489 4.90 -17.99 18.35
N ALA A 490 5.13 -16.78 17.83
CA ALA A 490 4.11 -15.77 17.59
C ALA A 490 4.34 -15.14 16.20
N GLY A 491 3.44 -14.33 15.69
CA GLY A 491 3.65 -13.62 14.41
C GLY A 491 2.39 -13.56 13.56
N THR A 492 2.52 -13.49 12.26
CA THR A 492 1.37 -13.39 11.33
C THR A 492 0.97 -14.75 10.79
N ILE A 493 -0.33 -15.03 10.78
CA ILE A 493 -0.92 -16.24 10.20
C ILE A 493 -2.02 -15.89 9.20
N GLU A 494 -2.24 -16.80 8.24
CA GLU A 494 -3.36 -16.72 7.29
C GLU A 494 -4.56 -17.45 7.88
N ARG A 495 -5.76 -16.96 7.52
CA ARG A 495 -7.08 -17.58 7.64
C ARG A 495 -7.10 -18.86 8.45
N THR A 496 -7.58 -18.76 9.68
CA THR A 496 -8.09 -19.95 10.36
C THR A 496 -9.45 -20.31 9.75
N SER A 497 -9.81 -21.60 9.73
CA SER A 497 -11.13 -22.06 9.27
C SER A 497 -12.31 -21.55 10.11
N ASN A 498 -12.04 -20.74 11.14
CA ASN A 498 -12.97 -20.36 12.19
C ASN A 498 -13.04 -18.83 12.31
N GLU A 499 -13.33 -18.13 11.20
CA GLU A 499 -13.52 -16.67 11.20
C GLU A 499 -14.56 -16.23 12.24
N VAL A 500 -14.34 -15.06 12.82
CA VAL A 500 -15.27 -14.41 13.76
C VAL A 500 -15.71 -13.12 13.10
N PRO A 501 -16.90 -13.08 12.46
CA PRO A 501 -17.32 -11.93 11.67
C PRO A 501 -17.19 -10.61 12.42
N GLY A 502 -16.50 -9.65 11.78
CA GLY A 502 -16.20 -8.33 12.32
C GLY A 502 -15.10 -8.26 13.39
N MET A 503 -14.45 -9.37 13.75
CA MET A 503 -13.37 -9.42 14.76
C MET A 503 -12.14 -10.23 14.33
N MET A 504 -12.30 -11.16 13.39
CA MET A 504 -11.20 -11.90 12.79
C MET A 504 -11.62 -12.44 11.43
N GLU A 505 -11.10 -11.83 10.38
CA GLU A 505 -11.41 -12.12 8.98
C GLU A 505 -10.08 -12.04 8.22
N GLY A 506 -9.69 -13.10 7.52
CA GLY A 506 -8.42 -13.08 6.79
C GLY A 506 -7.16 -13.27 7.68
N GLY A 507 -6.24 -12.31 7.65
CA GLY A 507 -4.96 -12.33 8.37
C GLY A 507 -5.09 -11.98 9.85
N ALA A 508 -4.17 -12.46 10.70
CA ALA A 508 -4.14 -12.05 12.11
C ALA A 508 -2.76 -12.21 12.73
N LEU A 509 -2.52 -11.50 13.84
CA LEU A 509 -1.39 -11.79 14.73
C LEU A 509 -1.73 -12.94 15.66
N VAL A 510 -1.00 -14.03 15.57
CA VAL A 510 -1.09 -15.16 16.50
C VAL A 510 -0.21 -14.97 17.72
N LEU A 511 -0.84 -15.13 18.88
CA LEU A 511 -0.18 -15.39 20.14
C LEU A 511 -0.27 -16.90 20.38
N TYR A 512 0.88 -17.56 20.50
CA TYR A 512 1.04 -18.97 20.88
C TYR A 512 0.58 -19.98 19.81
N ALA A 513 1.45 -20.23 18.83
CA ALA A 513 1.23 -21.27 17.81
C ALA A 513 1.28 -22.71 18.40
N PRO A 514 0.56 -23.70 17.82
CA PRO A 514 0.42 -25.05 18.37
C PRO A 514 1.78 -25.77 18.60
N GLY A 515 1.93 -26.42 19.76
CA GLY A 515 3.05 -27.33 20.04
C GLY A 515 3.95 -26.97 21.23
N ALA A 516 3.75 -25.81 21.87
CA ALA A 516 4.47 -25.43 23.08
C ALA A 516 3.84 -26.09 24.34
N PRO A 517 4.62 -26.36 25.41
CA PRO A 517 4.08 -26.84 26.66
C PRO A 517 3.18 -25.78 27.30
N ASP A 518 1.99 -26.22 27.73
CA ASP A 518 0.77 -25.49 28.16
C ASP A 518 0.93 -24.48 29.32
N ARG A 519 2.14 -24.04 29.68
CA ARG A 519 2.40 -23.33 30.95
C ARG A 519 3.29 -22.09 30.89
N THR A 520 3.98 -21.81 29.79
CA THR A 520 4.81 -20.60 29.71
C THR A 520 4.02 -19.49 29.01
N PRO A 521 3.69 -18.38 29.70
CA PRO A 521 2.97 -17.27 29.07
C PRO A 521 3.80 -16.66 27.93
N GLN A 522 3.12 -16.25 26.87
CA GLN A 522 3.70 -15.37 25.87
C GLN A 522 3.57 -13.93 26.29
N ARG A 523 4.65 -13.19 26.09
CA ARG A 523 4.68 -11.75 26.29
C ARG A 523 5.14 -11.13 24.99
N VAL A 524 4.26 -10.33 24.40
CA VAL A 524 4.55 -9.65 23.15
C VAL A 524 4.55 -8.16 23.38
N HIS A 525 5.45 -7.51 22.66
CA HIS A 525 5.63 -6.09 22.66
C HIS A 525 5.30 -5.57 21.26
N ILE A 526 4.34 -4.65 21.19
CA ILE A 526 3.85 -4.02 19.97
C ILE A 526 4.24 -2.54 20.01
N ASP A 527 5.32 -2.19 19.32
CA ASP A 527 5.71 -0.80 19.10
C ASP A 527 4.88 -0.25 17.94
N LEU A 528 4.17 0.84 18.16
CA LEU A 528 3.35 1.48 17.14
C LEU A 528 4.21 2.43 16.30
N LEU A 529 3.96 2.54 15.00
CA LEU A 529 4.73 3.44 14.13
C LEU A 529 4.53 4.93 14.48
N GLY A 530 3.37 5.26 15.05
CA GLY A 530 3.01 6.60 15.52
C GLY A 530 2.65 6.60 17.01
N SER A 531 2.12 7.72 17.49
CA SER A 531 1.57 7.82 18.85
C SER A 531 0.13 8.30 18.81
N TYR A 532 -0.75 7.62 19.52
CA TYR A 532 -2.19 7.72 19.30
C TYR A 532 -2.93 8.11 20.57
N SER A 533 -4.07 8.76 20.42
CA SER A 533 -4.99 9.07 21.51
C SER A 533 -6.01 7.96 21.74
N GLY A 534 -6.20 7.07 20.76
CA GLY A 534 -7.09 5.93 20.87
C GLY A 534 -6.51 4.68 20.21
N ILE A 535 -6.72 3.53 20.85
CA ILE A 535 -6.39 2.21 20.33
C ILE A 535 -7.60 1.31 20.51
N ARG A 536 -7.95 0.55 19.47
CA ARG A 536 -8.94 -0.51 19.52
C ARG A 536 -8.44 -1.72 18.74
N PHE A 537 -8.59 -2.94 19.26
CA PHE A 537 -8.32 -4.16 18.50
C PHE A 537 -9.16 -5.32 19.03
N ALA A 538 -9.42 -6.31 18.18
CA ALA A 538 -10.11 -7.53 18.55
C ALA A 538 -9.10 -8.53 19.12
N TRP A 539 -9.49 -9.19 20.20
CA TRP A 539 -8.76 -10.32 20.77
C TRP A 539 -9.69 -11.53 20.78
N THR A 540 -9.43 -12.49 19.88
CA THR A 540 -10.28 -13.67 19.67
C THR A 540 -9.60 -14.94 20.17
N TRP A 541 -10.43 -15.95 20.49
CA TRP A 541 -9.99 -17.23 21.06
C TRP A 541 -9.27 -17.06 22.40
N HIS A 542 -9.67 -16.04 23.16
CA HIS A 542 -9.13 -15.71 24.47
C HIS A 542 -9.66 -16.69 25.52
N ASP A 543 -9.07 -17.89 25.59
CA ASP A 543 -9.52 -18.99 26.44
C ASP A 543 -9.15 -18.85 27.93
N LEU A 544 -8.10 -18.09 28.25
CA LEU A 544 -7.57 -17.92 29.61
C LEU A 544 -7.30 -16.45 29.88
N PRO A 545 -7.36 -15.98 31.15
CA PRO A 545 -7.02 -14.60 31.48
C PRO A 545 -5.65 -14.16 30.94
N GLY A 546 -5.61 -12.95 30.42
CA GLY A 546 -4.43 -12.28 29.89
C GLY A 546 -4.29 -10.87 30.45
N TYR A 547 -3.27 -10.15 29.99
CA TYR A 547 -3.06 -8.76 30.39
C TYR A 547 -2.76 -7.91 29.16
N VAL A 548 -3.21 -6.65 29.19
CA VAL A 548 -2.81 -5.62 28.23
C VAL A 548 -2.30 -4.41 29.02
N ALA A 549 -1.14 -3.91 28.62
CA ALA A 549 -0.57 -2.68 29.14
C ALA A 549 -0.27 -1.70 28.00
N PHE A 550 -0.47 -0.41 28.26
CA PHE A 550 -0.27 0.68 27.30
C PHE A 550 0.80 1.62 27.84
N TYR A 551 1.75 2.03 26.98
CA TYR A 551 2.87 2.88 27.34
C TYR A 551 2.99 4.07 26.39
N ASP A 552 3.51 5.18 26.92
CA ASP A 552 3.94 6.30 26.09
C ASP A 552 5.33 6.04 25.48
N GLN A 553 5.80 7.01 24.68
CA GLN A 553 7.07 6.95 23.95
C GLN A 553 8.31 6.89 24.84
N HIS A 554 8.19 7.33 26.09
CA HIS A 554 9.27 7.28 27.08
C HIS A 554 9.23 5.98 27.89
N GLY A 555 8.32 5.06 27.54
CA GLY A 555 8.13 3.79 28.22
C GLY A 555 7.40 3.91 29.56
N VAL A 556 6.75 5.04 29.83
CA VAL A 556 5.95 5.22 31.06
C VAL A 556 4.63 4.48 30.88
N LEU A 557 4.28 3.66 31.88
CA LEU A 557 3.01 2.95 31.92
C LEU A 557 1.86 3.96 32.02
N LEU A 558 0.90 3.86 31.11
CA LEU A 558 -0.32 4.66 31.10
C LEU A 558 -1.49 3.93 31.74
N GLU A 559 -1.72 2.67 31.34
CA GLU A 559 -2.75 1.80 31.90
C GLU A 559 -2.30 0.33 31.78
N GLU A 560 -2.63 -0.48 32.78
CA GLU A 560 -2.52 -1.94 32.73
C GLU A 560 -3.85 -2.54 33.21
N ARG A 561 -4.33 -3.58 32.54
CA ARG A 561 -5.53 -4.31 32.96
C ARG A 561 -5.48 -5.79 32.60
N GLU A 562 -6.12 -6.57 33.47
CA GLU A 562 -6.40 -7.98 33.21
C GLU A 562 -7.60 -8.11 32.26
N THR A 563 -7.46 -8.96 31.24
CA THR A 563 -8.55 -9.32 30.33
C THR A 563 -9.08 -10.69 30.69
N VAL A 564 -10.35 -10.77 31.08
CA VAL A 564 -11.03 -12.03 31.39
C VAL A 564 -11.73 -12.53 30.11
N PRO A 565 -11.64 -13.83 29.79
CA PRO A 565 -12.40 -14.45 28.71
C PRO A 565 -13.89 -14.07 28.75
N ALA A 566 -14.42 -13.57 27.64
CA ALA A 566 -15.86 -13.48 27.43
C ALA A 566 -16.48 -14.89 27.31
N GLU A 567 -17.80 -15.01 27.42
CA GLU A 567 -18.49 -16.31 27.29
C GLU A 567 -18.24 -16.96 25.91
N ASP A 568 -18.16 -16.13 24.88
CA ASP A 568 -17.80 -16.52 23.51
C ASP A 568 -16.28 -16.49 23.24
N LYS A 569 -15.46 -16.09 24.22
CA LYS A 569 -13.99 -15.98 24.15
C LYS A 569 -13.48 -14.93 23.16
N HIS A 570 -14.32 -13.98 22.78
CA HIS A 570 -13.97 -12.90 21.88
C HIS A 570 -14.24 -11.55 22.57
N LEU A 571 -13.31 -10.62 22.50
CA LEU A 571 -13.49 -9.30 23.11
C LEU A 571 -12.79 -8.19 22.33
N TRP A 572 -13.34 -6.99 22.43
CA TRP A 572 -12.67 -5.78 21.98
C TRP A 572 -11.85 -5.18 23.12
N VAL A 573 -10.57 -4.90 22.85
CA VAL A 573 -9.73 -4.10 23.73
C VAL A 573 -9.77 -2.66 23.23
N GLU A 574 -10.21 -1.74 24.08
CA GLU A 574 -10.34 -0.31 23.75
C GLU A 574 -9.66 0.57 24.79
N TYR A 575 -8.73 1.42 24.35
CA TYR A 575 -7.99 2.34 25.22
C TYR A 575 -8.07 3.76 24.66
N ARG A 576 -8.27 4.74 25.55
CA ARG A 576 -8.20 6.16 25.23
C ARG A 576 -7.18 6.82 26.14
N ALA A 577 -6.18 7.40 25.52
CA ALA A 577 -5.07 8.01 26.21
C ALA A 577 -5.50 9.31 26.91
N PRO A 578 -4.96 9.63 28.10
CA PRO A 578 -5.17 10.93 28.72
C PRO A 578 -4.67 12.08 27.83
N ALA A 579 -5.23 13.27 28.00
CA ALA A 579 -4.78 14.46 27.30
C ALA A 579 -3.26 14.66 27.46
N ASN A 580 -2.57 14.95 26.36
CA ASN A 580 -1.11 15.13 26.27
C ASN A 580 -0.25 13.88 26.57
N ARG A 581 -0.84 12.68 26.75
CA ARG A 581 -0.10 11.42 26.94
C ARG A 581 -0.55 10.37 25.94
N LEU A 582 0.03 10.43 24.74
CA LEU A 582 -0.27 9.51 23.65
C LEU A 582 0.35 8.14 23.91
N VAL A 583 -0.33 7.08 23.47
CA VAL A 583 0.20 5.71 23.51
C VAL A 583 1.03 5.44 22.25
N SER A 584 2.22 4.88 22.43
CA SER A 584 3.10 4.45 21.34
C SER A 584 3.47 2.97 21.42
N ARG A 585 3.09 2.29 22.52
CA ARG A 585 3.45 0.91 22.76
C ARG A 585 2.35 0.16 23.50
N ILE A 586 2.14 -1.09 23.12
CA ILE A 586 1.24 -2.04 23.76
C ILE A 586 2.04 -3.28 24.18
N GLU A 587 1.83 -3.78 25.39
CA GLU A 587 2.28 -5.12 25.79
C GLU A 587 1.06 -6.02 25.98
N VAL A 588 1.12 -7.24 25.42
CA VAL A 588 0.05 -8.23 25.56
C VAL A 588 0.63 -9.52 26.15
N HIS A 589 -0.01 -10.02 27.20
CA HIS A 589 0.34 -11.28 27.85
C HIS A 589 -0.76 -12.31 27.60
N ALA A 590 -0.44 -13.38 26.89
CA ALA A 590 -1.35 -14.49 26.61
C ALA A 590 -0.86 -15.78 27.24
N ARG A 591 -1.77 -16.55 27.83
CA ARG A 591 -1.45 -17.86 28.45
C ARG A 591 -1.80 -19.06 27.57
N LYS A 592 -2.55 -18.82 26.50
CA LYS A 592 -2.98 -19.83 25.53
C LYS A 592 -3.05 -19.20 24.14
N GLN A 593 -3.17 -20.06 23.12
CA GLN A 593 -3.38 -19.64 21.75
C GLN A 593 -4.54 -18.66 21.65
N SER A 594 -4.28 -17.51 21.05
CA SER A 594 -5.26 -16.46 20.77
C SER A 594 -4.79 -15.58 19.62
N LEU A 595 -5.69 -14.77 19.07
CA LEU A 595 -5.44 -13.99 17.86
C LEU A 595 -5.77 -12.51 18.10
N LEU A 596 -4.95 -11.61 17.58
CA LEU A 596 -5.16 -10.16 17.59
C LEU A 596 -5.37 -9.66 16.16
N ASP A 597 -6.41 -8.87 15.95
CA ASP A 597 -6.80 -8.38 14.62
C ASP A 597 -7.61 -7.07 14.71
N PHE A 598 -7.95 -6.46 13.57
CA PHE A 598 -8.77 -5.25 13.44
C PHE A 598 -8.30 -4.09 14.30
N PHE A 599 -6.99 -3.83 14.27
CA PHE A 599 -6.43 -2.69 14.97
C PHE A 599 -6.96 -1.40 14.35
N THR A 600 -7.38 -0.47 15.20
CA THR A 600 -7.76 0.89 14.87
C THR A 600 -6.97 1.83 15.76
N PHE A 601 -6.22 2.74 15.13
CA PHE A 601 -5.43 3.76 15.77
C PHE A 601 -6.09 5.11 15.51
N THR A 602 -6.35 5.90 16.55
CA THR A 602 -6.95 7.23 16.44
C THR A 602 -5.97 8.29 16.91
N SER A 603 -5.77 9.30 16.08
CA SER A 603 -5.04 10.53 16.40
C SER A 603 -6.04 11.62 16.81
N GLU A 604 -5.62 12.61 17.59
CA GLU A 604 -6.52 13.72 17.97
C GLU A 604 -6.86 14.66 16.81
#